data_AF-A0A4Y9ZLD8-F1
#
_entry.id   AF-A0A4Y9ZLD8-F1
#
_cell.length_a   1.000
_cell.length_b   1.000
_cell.length_c   1.000
_cell.angle_alpha   90.00
_cell.angle_beta   90.00
_cell.angle_gamma   90.00
#
_symmetry.space_group_name_H-M   'P 1'
#
loop_
_entity.id
_entity.type
_entity.pdbx_description
1 polymer ?
#
loop_
_entity_poly.entity_id
_entity_poly.type
_entity_poly.pdbx_seq_one_letter_code
_entity_poly.pdbx_strand_id
1 'polypeptide(L)'
;MPIHTQYTAPLAGAPRPPLPFDHFNPNIQSMTASNLPSVKFQEIIRDGQSTIVARMKVPTPGGGHAFILRRLDTGAISLTTMFRAAFPTASEEAEREESAWVKANYDLAGSNKSGKARFAGTWVSGPVAKTIAEAYKLDTILAPLADAKPDPNIEYRKSARAQQESPKTTPAKNQLPTPSPSATTPNPPKRRREASPAPKATAPSTSPGKPIAAATLSVPRRSTRTASPAPSPVPKTVSLSPKAARSPVKSPLKTPRKVEVTTPAGSDETAVDEEIAEVPGPDASQDIAEQKEMIAAFKAQRDAARGQRAEEDASMSEEEEEGVQKRAREESPLKFNFKEPSAQETEERAIASNRRVRMSSQNKSLAWGVAAFAAAMSALTLIPNPWF
;
A
#
# COMPACT_ATOMS: atom_id res chain seq x y z
N MET A 1 -31.35 4.65 -22.94
CA MET A 1 -31.42 3.63 -21.87
C MET A 1 -31.40 4.36 -20.53
N PRO A 2 -32.50 4.39 -19.77
CA PRO A 2 -32.54 5.05 -18.45
C PRO A 2 -31.61 4.30 -17.49
N ILE A 3 -30.57 4.99 -17.01
CA ILE A 3 -29.64 4.47 -16.02
C ILE A 3 -30.42 4.38 -14.72
N HIS A 4 -30.96 3.20 -14.39
CA HIS A 4 -31.55 2.97 -13.08
C HIS A 4 -30.43 3.10 -12.05
N THR A 5 -30.32 4.26 -11.41
CA THR A 5 -29.57 4.43 -10.16
C THR A 5 -30.27 3.59 -9.12
N GLN A 6 -29.90 2.31 -9.05
CA GLN A 6 -30.33 1.44 -7.97
C GLN A 6 -29.73 1.99 -6.68
N TYR A 7 -30.56 2.67 -5.91
CA TYR A 7 -30.24 3.06 -4.55
C TYR A 7 -30.09 1.77 -3.74
N THR A 8 -28.86 1.44 -3.36
CA THR A 8 -28.60 0.27 -2.53
C THR A 8 -28.85 0.65 -1.08
N ALA A 9 -30.04 0.33 -0.58
CA ALA A 9 -30.35 0.52 0.84
C ALA A 9 -29.44 -0.39 1.70
N PRO A 10 -28.98 0.08 2.87
CA PRO A 10 -28.18 -0.73 3.77
C PRO A 10 -28.99 -1.93 4.28
N LEU A 11 -28.39 -3.12 4.22
CA LEU A 11 -28.97 -4.41 4.58
C LEU A 11 -29.17 -4.55 6.11
N ALA A 12 -28.27 -3.94 6.88
CA ALA A 12 -28.33 -3.88 8.33
C ALA A 12 -28.61 -2.44 8.77
N GLY A 13 -29.35 -2.25 9.86
CA GLY A 13 -29.57 -0.94 10.47
C GLY A 13 -28.47 -0.53 11.45
N ALA A 14 -27.25 -1.07 11.30
CA ALA A 14 -26.18 -0.78 12.25
C ALA A 14 -25.74 0.68 12.11
N PRO A 15 -25.65 1.45 13.21
CA PRO A 15 -25.29 2.87 13.13
C PRO A 15 -23.87 3.01 12.56
N ARG A 16 -23.69 3.98 11.66
CA ARG A 16 -22.39 4.28 11.05
C ARG A 16 -21.44 4.86 12.10
N PRO A 17 -20.19 4.38 12.20
CA PRO A 17 -19.20 5.00 13.07
C PRO A 17 -18.97 6.47 12.66
N PRO A 18 -18.65 7.35 13.61
CA PRO A 18 -18.39 8.74 13.31
C PRO A 18 -17.16 8.87 12.40
N LEU A 19 -17.29 9.62 11.31
CA LEU A 19 -16.18 9.85 10.39
C LEU A 19 -15.15 10.82 11.00
N PRO A 20 -13.84 10.60 10.76
CA PRO A 20 -12.78 11.44 11.30
C PRO A 20 -12.65 12.75 10.50
N PHE A 21 -13.62 13.65 10.63
CA PHE A 21 -13.67 14.92 9.87
C PHE A 21 -12.46 15.83 10.13
N ASP A 22 -11.81 15.73 11.29
CA ASP A 22 -10.58 16.48 11.61
C ASP A 22 -9.40 16.10 10.70
N HIS A 23 -9.45 14.90 10.13
CA HIS A 23 -8.44 14.35 9.24
C HIS A 23 -8.82 14.49 7.76
N PHE A 24 -9.88 15.24 7.44
CA PHE A 24 -10.39 15.40 6.09
C PHE A 24 -9.37 16.08 5.16
N ASN A 25 -9.29 15.59 3.91
CA ASN A 25 -8.38 16.13 2.90
C ASN A 25 -8.97 17.39 2.23
N PRO A 26 -8.44 18.60 2.50
CA PRO A 26 -8.99 19.85 1.97
C PRO A 26 -8.85 19.97 0.45
N ASN A 27 -7.89 19.26 -0.16
CA ASN A 27 -7.67 19.33 -1.60
C ASN A 27 -8.81 18.70 -2.41
N ILE A 28 -9.65 17.85 -1.81
CA ILE A 28 -10.77 17.23 -2.51
C ILE A 28 -11.80 18.30 -2.88
N GLN A 29 -12.05 19.28 -2.01
CA GLN A 29 -13.04 20.33 -2.26
C GLN A 29 -12.59 21.32 -3.34
N SER A 30 -11.29 21.51 -3.53
CA SER A 30 -10.75 22.38 -4.58
C SER A 30 -10.72 21.72 -5.96
N MET A 31 -10.99 20.41 -6.05
CA MET A 31 -10.99 19.66 -7.31
C MET A 31 -12.32 19.84 -8.06
N THR A 32 -12.33 20.80 -8.97
CA THR A 32 -13.40 20.98 -9.97
C THR A 32 -13.23 20.00 -11.13
N ALA A 33 -14.30 19.73 -11.87
CA ALA A 33 -14.31 18.83 -13.03
C ALA A 33 -13.22 19.13 -14.09
N SER A 34 -12.78 20.39 -14.20
CA SER A 34 -11.73 20.82 -15.13
C SER A 34 -10.31 20.44 -14.70
N ASN A 35 -10.07 20.22 -13.40
CA ASN A 35 -8.76 19.97 -12.81
C ASN A 35 -8.62 18.55 -12.26
N LEU A 36 -9.44 17.63 -12.74
CA LEU A 36 -9.41 16.24 -12.31
C LEU A 36 -8.17 15.52 -12.86
N PRO A 37 -7.44 14.80 -12.00
CA PRO A 37 -6.34 13.93 -12.41
C PRO A 37 -6.84 12.86 -13.38
N SER A 38 -6.07 12.61 -14.43
CA SER A 38 -6.43 11.60 -15.42
C SER A 38 -6.43 10.19 -14.83
N VAL A 39 -7.43 9.40 -15.22
CA VAL A 39 -7.49 7.97 -14.91
C VAL A 39 -6.40 7.28 -15.72
N LYS A 40 -5.54 6.52 -15.03
CA LYS A 40 -4.56 5.65 -15.68
C LYS A 40 -4.97 4.21 -15.49
N PHE A 41 -4.83 3.41 -16.54
CA PHE A 41 -5.06 1.98 -16.48
C PHE A 41 -3.73 1.25 -16.28
N GLN A 42 -3.77 0.18 -15.50
CA GLN A 42 -2.62 -0.65 -15.22
C GLN A 42 -3.05 -2.11 -15.17
N GLU A 43 -2.38 -2.95 -15.95
CA GLU A 43 -2.56 -4.39 -15.92
C GLU A 43 -1.74 -4.98 -14.77
N ILE A 44 -2.42 -5.65 -13.84
CA ILE A 44 -1.80 -6.36 -12.72
C ILE A 44 -2.02 -7.85 -12.94
N ILE A 45 -0.92 -8.59 -13.10
CA ILE A 45 -0.92 -10.05 -13.21
C ILE A 45 -0.59 -10.61 -11.83
N ARG A 46 -1.50 -11.41 -11.27
CA ARG A 46 -1.29 -12.19 -10.05
C ARG A 46 -1.82 -13.60 -10.26
N ASP A 47 -1.03 -14.60 -9.88
CA ASP A 47 -1.42 -16.02 -9.98
C ASP A 47 -1.88 -16.42 -11.39
N GLY A 48 -1.25 -15.87 -12.44
CA GLY A 48 -1.63 -16.10 -13.84
C GLY A 48 -2.91 -15.39 -14.29
N GLN A 49 -3.63 -14.71 -13.39
CA GLN A 49 -4.79 -13.90 -13.74
C GLN A 49 -4.39 -12.44 -13.97
N SER A 50 -4.64 -11.95 -15.19
CA SER A 50 -4.54 -10.53 -15.51
C SER A 50 -5.81 -9.80 -15.10
N THR A 51 -5.67 -8.73 -14.31
CA THR A 51 -6.76 -7.81 -13.99
C THR A 51 -6.35 -6.38 -14.31
N ILE A 52 -7.12 -5.70 -15.15
CA ILE A 52 -6.91 -4.28 -15.44
C ILE A 52 -7.54 -3.44 -14.32
N VAL A 53 -6.73 -2.58 -13.73
CA VAL A 53 -7.11 -1.65 -12.66
C VAL A 53 -7.00 -0.22 -13.17
N ALA A 54 -8.09 0.52 -13.07
CA ALA A 54 -8.11 1.96 -13.23
C ALA A 54 -7.66 2.61 -11.91
N ARG A 55 -6.72 3.55 -11.98
CA ARG A 55 -6.23 4.32 -10.83
C ARG A 55 -6.32 5.81 -11.08
N MET A 56 -6.80 6.54 -10.09
CA MET A 56 -6.80 8.01 -10.09
C MET A 56 -5.93 8.52 -8.94
N LYS A 57 -5.03 9.45 -9.24
CA LYS A 57 -4.13 10.06 -8.26
C LYS A 57 -4.84 11.21 -7.56
N VAL A 58 -4.92 11.21 -6.23
CA VAL A 58 -5.54 12.27 -5.43
C VAL A 58 -4.45 12.96 -4.59
N PRO A 59 -4.30 14.29 -4.65
CA PRO A 59 -3.32 15.02 -3.83
C PRO A 59 -3.72 14.98 -2.36
N THR A 60 -2.76 14.78 -1.45
CA THR A 60 -2.97 14.82 0.00
C THR A 60 -2.27 16.02 0.63
N PRO A 61 -2.76 16.54 1.78
CA PRO A 61 -1.99 17.47 2.60
C PRO A 61 -0.60 16.90 2.90
N GLY A 62 0.40 17.78 3.00
CA GLY A 62 1.80 17.39 3.18
C GLY A 62 2.56 17.04 1.89
N GLY A 63 2.00 17.34 0.72
CA GLY A 63 2.67 17.13 -0.57
C GLY A 63 2.69 15.66 -1.05
N GLY A 64 2.00 14.79 -0.32
CA GLY A 64 1.79 13.40 -0.68
C GLY A 64 0.72 13.21 -1.76
N HIS A 65 0.48 11.94 -2.09
CA HIS A 65 -0.62 11.56 -2.97
C HIS A 65 -1.16 10.19 -2.57
N ALA A 66 -2.47 10.04 -2.66
CA ALA A 66 -3.17 8.77 -2.55
C ALA A 66 -3.60 8.32 -3.95
N PHE A 67 -3.94 7.03 -4.09
CA PHE A 67 -4.51 6.50 -5.31
C PHE A 67 -5.85 5.85 -4.98
N ILE A 68 -6.91 6.21 -5.69
CA ILE A 68 -8.18 5.47 -5.65
C ILE A 68 -8.13 4.41 -6.76
N LEU A 69 -8.41 3.17 -6.40
CA LEU A 69 -8.34 2.02 -7.31
C LEU A 69 -9.74 1.50 -7.64
N ARG A 70 -9.97 1.23 -8.94
CA ARG A 70 -11.16 0.56 -9.46
C ARG A 70 -10.74 -0.62 -10.33
N ARG A 71 -11.33 -1.79 -10.09
CA ARG A 71 -11.18 -2.95 -10.97
C ARG A 71 -12.13 -2.80 -12.16
N LEU A 72 -11.62 -3.04 -13.37
CA LEU A 72 -12.45 -2.96 -14.57
C LEU A 72 -13.25 -4.24 -14.86
N ASP A 73 -12.83 -5.39 -14.33
CA ASP A 73 -13.53 -6.66 -14.52
C ASP A 73 -14.90 -6.69 -13.83
N THR A 74 -14.94 -6.23 -12.59
CA THR A 74 -16.11 -6.25 -11.69
C THR A 74 -16.74 -4.87 -11.53
N GLY A 75 -16.02 -3.81 -11.93
CA GLY A 75 -16.41 -2.43 -11.62
C GLY A 75 -16.25 -2.05 -10.15
N ALA A 76 -15.70 -2.94 -9.31
CA ALA A 76 -15.55 -2.71 -7.88
C ALA A 76 -14.47 -1.67 -7.56
N ILE A 77 -14.68 -0.89 -6.50
CA ILE A 77 -13.79 0.19 -6.06
C ILE A 77 -13.25 -0.14 -4.67
N SER A 78 -11.96 0.13 -4.44
CA SER A 78 -11.33 -0.15 -3.15
C SER A 78 -11.72 0.91 -2.11
N LEU A 79 -12.56 0.50 -1.15
CA LEU A 79 -13.02 1.32 -0.02
C LEU A 79 -11.84 1.83 0.81
N THR A 80 -10.86 0.98 1.08
CA THR A 80 -9.69 1.35 1.91
C THR A 80 -8.88 2.46 1.25
N THR A 81 -8.72 2.42 -0.09
CA THR A 81 -8.05 3.50 -0.82
C THR A 81 -8.88 4.79 -0.89
N MET A 82 -10.21 4.68 -0.97
CA MET A 82 -11.09 5.85 -0.88
C MET A 82 -10.98 6.51 0.50
N PHE A 83 -11.00 5.71 1.58
CA PHE A 83 -10.87 6.20 2.95
C PHE A 83 -9.54 6.93 3.16
N ARG A 84 -8.41 6.35 2.71
CA ARG A 84 -7.09 7.00 2.81
C ARG A 84 -6.95 8.25 1.96
N ALA A 85 -7.65 8.34 0.83
CA ALA A 85 -7.66 9.55 0.01
C ALA A 85 -8.47 10.68 0.68
N ALA A 86 -9.59 10.32 1.32
CA ALA A 86 -10.47 11.24 2.04
C ALA A 86 -9.89 11.69 3.39
N PHE A 87 -9.28 10.76 4.13
CA PHE A 87 -8.77 10.97 5.50
C PHE A 87 -7.29 10.54 5.63
N PRO A 88 -6.36 11.27 5.01
CA PRO A 88 -4.95 10.88 4.88
C PRO A 88 -4.19 10.79 6.21
N THR A 89 -4.65 11.47 7.26
CA THR A 89 -4.02 11.47 8.59
C THR A 89 -4.82 10.68 9.62
N ALA A 90 -5.91 10.01 9.23
CA ALA A 90 -6.72 9.19 10.14
C ALA A 90 -5.98 7.90 10.56
N SER A 91 -6.38 7.37 11.71
CA SER A 91 -5.84 6.11 12.24
C SER A 91 -6.28 4.90 11.41
N GLU A 92 -5.46 3.84 11.42
CA GLU A 92 -5.81 2.56 10.79
C GLU A 92 -7.01 1.88 11.49
N GLU A 93 -7.30 2.24 12.74
CA GLU A 93 -8.45 1.77 13.50
C GLU A 93 -9.76 2.33 12.92
N ALA A 94 -9.83 3.65 12.63
CA ALA A 94 -10.99 4.26 11.99
C ALA A 94 -11.24 3.66 10.58
N GLU A 95 -10.17 3.34 9.82
CA GLU A 95 -10.29 2.63 8.54
C GLU A 95 -10.91 1.23 8.72
N ARG A 96 -10.53 0.53 9.79
CA ARG A 96 -11.03 -0.82 10.11
C ARG A 96 -12.49 -0.78 10.55
N GLU A 97 -12.88 0.18 11.39
CA GLU A 97 -14.26 0.36 11.85
C GLU A 97 -15.20 0.66 10.69
N GLU A 98 -14.83 1.61 9.81
CA GLU A 98 -15.61 1.92 8.62
C GLU A 98 -15.68 0.72 7.66
N SER A 99 -14.57 -0.01 7.48
CA SER A 99 -14.58 -1.25 6.69
C SER A 99 -15.48 -2.34 7.29
N ALA A 100 -15.53 -2.46 8.62
CA ALA A 100 -16.40 -3.41 9.32
C ALA A 100 -17.87 -3.00 9.19
N TRP A 101 -18.17 -1.70 9.33
CA TRP A 101 -19.51 -1.17 9.12
C TRP A 101 -19.98 -1.43 7.69
N VAL A 102 -19.17 -1.14 6.67
CA VAL A 102 -19.56 -1.41 5.27
C VAL A 102 -19.82 -2.90 5.02
N LYS A 103 -19.01 -3.79 5.59
CA LYS A 103 -19.23 -5.25 5.49
C LYS A 103 -20.53 -5.71 6.15
N ALA A 104 -20.96 -5.05 7.23
CA ALA A 104 -22.20 -5.38 7.92
C ALA A 104 -23.43 -4.83 7.19
N ASN A 105 -23.30 -3.69 6.50
CA ASN A 105 -24.43 -2.95 5.94
C ASN A 105 -24.62 -3.15 4.44
N TYR A 106 -23.63 -3.63 3.70
CA TYR A 106 -23.73 -3.77 2.25
C TYR A 106 -23.33 -5.17 1.80
N ASP A 107 -24.00 -5.66 0.75
CA ASP A 107 -23.58 -6.88 0.09
C ASP A 107 -22.28 -6.65 -0.69
N LEU A 108 -21.25 -7.40 -0.31
CA LEU A 108 -19.94 -7.38 -0.95
C LEU A 108 -19.70 -8.61 -1.84
N ALA A 109 -20.69 -9.48 -1.99
CA ALA A 109 -20.61 -10.63 -2.87
C ALA A 109 -20.25 -10.17 -4.30
N GLY A 110 -19.26 -10.84 -4.90
CA GLY A 110 -18.77 -10.52 -6.25
C GLY A 110 -17.92 -9.24 -6.37
N SER A 111 -17.80 -8.41 -5.32
CA SER A 111 -16.98 -7.19 -5.38
C SER A 111 -15.48 -7.50 -5.35
N ASN A 112 -15.07 -8.56 -4.66
CA ASN A 112 -13.72 -9.10 -4.74
C ASN A 112 -13.79 -10.54 -5.26
N LYS A 113 -13.01 -10.86 -6.29
CA LYS A 113 -12.85 -12.25 -6.72
C LYS A 113 -12.39 -13.10 -5.53
N SER A 114 -13.04 -14.24 -5.32
CA SER A 114 -12.62 -15.24 -4.34
C SER A 114 -11.33 -15.92 -4.80
N GLY A 115 -10.50 -16.38 -3.86
CA GLY A 115 -9.28 -17.14 -4.14
C GLY A 115 -7.97 -16.38 -3.92
N LYS A 116 -6.87 -16.92 -4.46
CA LYS A 116 -5.50 -16.42 -4.28
C LYS A 116 -5.28 -15.04 -4.94
N ALA A 117 -5.94 -14.78 -6.07
CA ALA A 117 -5.85 -13.53 -6.82
C ALA A 117 -6.64 -12.35 -6.21
N ARG A 118 -7.01 -12.40 -4.93
CA ARG A 118 -7.75 -11.31 -4.27
C ARG A 118 -6.84 -10.10 -4.04
N PHE A 119 -7.36 -8.90 -4.33
CA PHE A 119 -6.68 -7.68 -3.94
C PHE A 119 -6.88 -7.42 -2.45
N ALA A 120 -5.87 -6.83 -1.80
CA ALA A 120 -5.93 -6.45 -0.39
C ALA A 120 -6.97 -5.35 -0.14
N GLY A 121 -7.44 -5.26 1.10
CA GLY A 121 -8.44 -4.28 1.53
C GLY A 121 -9.89 -4.71 1.23
N THR A 122 -10.81 -3.81 1.56
CA THR A 122 -12.24 -3.98 1.32
C THR A 122 -12.60 -3.39 -0.04
N TRP A 123 -13.30 -4.15 -0.86
CA TRP A 123 -13.76 -3.75 -2.20
C TRP A 123 -15.28 -3.72 -2.21
N VAL A 124 -15.85 -2.65 -2.75
CA VAL A 124 -17.29 -2.39 -2.79
C VAL A 124 -17.76 -2.24 -4.23
N SER A 125 -19.03 -2.54 -4.49
CA SER A 125 -19.63 -2.35 -5.81
C SER A 125 -19.69 -0.87 -6.19
N GLY A 126 -19.75 -0.57 -7.49
CA GLY A 126 -19.82 0.81 -7.99
C GLY A 126 -20.95 1.66 -7.38
N PRO A 127 -22.20 1.15 -7.27
CA PRO A 127 -23.29 1.88 -6.62
C PRO A 127 -23.03 2.19 -5.14
N VAL A 128 -22.53 1.20 -4.38
CA VAL A 128 -22.19 1.37 -2.95
C VAL A 128 -21.02 2.34 -2.78
N ALA A 129 -20.04 2.32 -3.68
CA ALA A 129 -18.95 3.28 -3.68
C ALA A 129 -19.47 4.72 -3.88
N LYS A 130 -20.47 4.93 -4.75
CA LYS A 130 -21.09 6.26 -4.96
C LYS A 130 -21.81 6.77 -3.71
N THR A 131 -22.56 5.92 -3.01
CA THR A 131 -23.23 6.33 -1.75
C THR A 131 -22.24 6.67 -0.66
N ILE A 132 -21.12 5.95 -0.57
CA ILE A 132 -20.06 6.23 0.41
C ILE A 132 -19.26 7.47 0.01
N ALA A 133 -19.03 7.69 -1.29
CA ALA A 133 -18.31 8.85 -1.80
C ALA A 133 -18.98 10.17 -1.44
N GLU A 134 -20.31 10.21 -1.36
CA GLU A 134 -21.05 11.42 -0.97
C GLU A 134 -20.70 11.87 0.45
N ALA A 135 -20.55 10.89 1.35
CA ALA A 135 -20.11 11.14 2.72
C ALA A 135 -18.64 11.57 2.79
N TYR A 136 -17.81 11.07 1.87
CA TYR A 136 -16.38 11.42 1.78
C TYR A 136 -16.11 12.66 0.92
N LYS A 137 -17.15 13.27 0.33
CA LYS A 137 -17.03 14.35 -0.66
C LYS A 137 -16.17 13.99 -1.87
N LEU A 138 -16.13 12.72 -2.25
CA LEU A 138 -15.34 12.20 -3.37
C LEU A 138 -16.15 12.10 -4.68
N ASP A 139 -17.38 12.60 -4.73
CA ASP A 139 -18.30 12.38 -5.88
C ASP A 139 -17.73 12.87 -7.21
N THR A 140 -17.09 14.05 -7.20
CA THR A 140 -16.48 14.67 -8.40
C THR A 140 -15.33 13.84 -8.95
N ILE A 141 -14.62 13.12 -8.08
CA ILE A 141 -13.48 12.27 -8.40
C ILE A 141 -13.95 10.87 -8.82
N LEU A 142 -15.01 10.36 -8.18
CA LEU A 142 -15.49 9.00 -8.38
C LEU A 142 -16.30 8.85 -9.68
N ALA A 143 -17.08 9.86 -10.07
CA ALA A 143 -17.86 9.83 -11.31
C ALA A 143 -17.01 9.52 -12.56
N PRO A 144 -15.95 10.28 -12.90
CA PRO A 144 -15.08 9.96 -14.03
C PRO A 144 -14.33 8.63 -13.87
N LEU A 145 -13.99 8.24 -12.63
CA LEU A 145 -13.34 6.94 -12.38
C LEU A 145 -14.29 5.77 -12.66
N ALA A 146 -15.57 5.91 -12.31
CA ALA A 146 -16.61 4.91 -12.53
C ALA A 146 -17.00 4.77 -14.01
N ASP A 147 -16.93 5.87 -14.77
CA ASP A 147 -17.28 5.87 -16.20
C ASP A 147 -16.09 5.54 -17.12
N ALA A 148 -14.86 5.58 -16.59
CA ALA A 148 -13.65 5.27 -17.35
C ALA A 148 -13.69 3.84 -17.94
N LYS A 149 -13.39 3.73 -19.23
CA LYS A 149 -13.26 2.47 -19.97
C LYS A 149 -11.82 2.34 -20.51
N PRO A 150 -11.22 1.15 -20.47
CA PRO A 150 -9.93 0.92 -21.11
C PRO A 150 -10.12 1.07 -22.62
N ASP A 151 -9.20 1.79 -23.25
CA ASP A 151 -9.06 1.78 -24.71
C ASP A 151 -8.63 0.37 -25.17
N PRO A 152 -9.38 -0.31 -26.06
CA PRO A 152 -9.05 -1.65 -26.53
C PRO A 152 -7.77 -1.70 -27.38
N ASN A 153 -7.35 -0.55 -27.93
CA ASN A 153 -6.21 -0.49 -28.84
C ASN A 153 -4.87 -0.25 -28.12
N ILE A 154 -4.87 -0.03 -26.81
CA ILE A 154 -3.67 0.28 -26.03
C ILE A 154 -3.26 -0.95 -25.24
N GLU A 155 -2.10 -1.53 -25.57
CA GLU A 155 -1.48 -2.53 -24.69
C GLU A 155 -1.01 -1.85 -23.41
N TYR A 156 -1.61 -2.22 -22.28
CA TYR A 156 -1.28 -1.63 -21.00
C TYR A 156 0.06 -2.16 -20.49
N ARG A 157 0.88 -1.25 -19.96
CA ARG A 157 2.15 -1.62 -19.35
C ARG A 157 1.92 -2.60 -18.20
N LYS A 158 2.33 -3.86 -18.41
CA LYS A 158 2.36 -4.91 -17.40
C LYS A 158 3.21 -4.48 -16.21
N SER A 159 2.66 -4.55 -15.00
CA SER A 159 3.40 -4.21 -13.79
C SER A 159 4.40 -5.32 -13.45
N ALA A 160 5.62 -5.25 -13.99
CA ALA A 160 6.70 -6.23 -13.71
C ALA A 160 7.09 -6.35 -12.22
N ARG A 161 6.63 -5.42 -11.37
CA ARG A 161 6.98 -5.39 -9.94
C ARG A 161 6.25 -6.43 -9.09
N ALA A 162 5.15 -7.02 -9.57
CA ALA A 162 4.39 -8.00 -8.81
C ALA A 162 4.93 -9.45 -8.91
N GLN A 163 5.91 -9.71 -9.77
CA GLN A 163 6.47 -11.06 -9.98
C GLN A 163 7.82 -11.32 -9.29
N GLN A 164 8.36 -10.37 -8.52
CA GLN A 164 9.55 -10.64 -7.69
C GLN A 164 9.17 -11.14 -6.29
N GLU A 165 8.49 -12.29 -6.23
CA GLU A 165 8.67 -13.21 -5.10
C GLU A 165 9.71 -14.23 -5.56
N SER A 166 10.98 -13.92 -5.25
CA SER A 166 12.10 -14.79 -5.55
C SER A 166 12.08 -16.05 -4.68
N PRO A 167 12.25 -17.26 -5.24
CA PRO A 167 12.66 -18.40 -4.47
C PRO A 167 14.12 -18.18 -4.03
N LYS A 168 14.31 -17.89 -2.75
CA LYS A 168 15.59 -17.94 -2.04
C LYS A 168 16.02 -19.40 -1.97
N THR A 169 17.00 -19.82 -2.76
CA THR A 169 18.13 -20.69 -2.38
C THR A 169 18.90 -21.15 -3.63
N THR A 170 20.09 -20.61 -3.86
CA THR A 170 21.30 -21.37 -4.26
C THR A 170 22.57 -20.54 -3.97
N PRO A 171 23.71 -21.20 -3.70
CA PRO A 171 24.91 -20.58 -3.15
C PRO A 171 25.82 -19.98 -4.22
N ALA A 172 26.66 -19.05 -3.77
CA ALA A 172 27.64 -18.31 -4.54
C ALA A 172 28.61 -19.20 -5.34
N LYS A 173 28.72 -18.92 -6.65
CA LYS A 173 29.98 -19.07 -7.39
C LYS A 173 30.24 -17.80 -8.20
N ASN A 174 31.47 -17.30 -8.05
CA ASN A 174 32.07 -16.19 -8.76
C ASN A 174 31.78 -16.22 -10.26
N GLN A 175 31.17 -15.16 -10.80
CA GLN A 175 31.41 -14.75 -12.19
C GLN A 175 31.52 -13.22 -12.27
N LEU A 176 32.54 -12.80 -13.02
CA LEU A 176 32.96 -11.43 -13.32
C LEU A 176 31.86 -10.63 -14.06
N PRO A 177 31.84 -9.29 -13.93
CA PRO A 177 30.86 -8.44 -14.58
C PRO A 177 31.17 -8.25 -16.06
N THR A 178 30.31 -8.75 -16.95
CA THR A 178 30.25 -8.35 -18.36
C THR A 178 29.41 -7.08 -18.53
N PRO A 179 29.86 -6.09 -19.33
CA PRO A 179 29.13 -4.84 -19.55
C PRO A 179 27.97 -5.02 -20.54
N SER A 180 26.79 -4.52 -20.17
CA SER A 180 25.58 -4.48 -20.99
C SER A 180 25.70 -3.45 -22.13
N PRO A 181 25.23 -3.77 -23.37
CA PRO A 181 25.22 -2.82 -24.48
C PRO A 181 24.10 -1.80 -24.34
N SER A 182 24.47 -0.52 -24.17
CA SER A 182 23.55 0.62 -24.28
C SER A 182 23.32 0.96 -25.76
N ALA A 183 22.15 0.60 -26.28
CA ALA A 183 21.65 1.11 -27.55
C ALA A 183 21.43 2.64 -27.43
N THR A 184 22.27 3.40 -28.14
CA THR A 184 22.24 4.86 -28.16
C THR A 184 21.49 5.31 -29.41
N THR A 185 20.23 5.73 -29.25
CA THR A 185 19.51 6.45 -30.31
C THR A 185 19.88 7.93 -30.28
N PRO A 186 20.21 8.56 -31.43
CA PRO A 186 20.66 9.94 -31.48
C PRO A 186 19.50 10.92 -31.29
N ASN A 187 19.65 11.82 -30.32
CA ASN A 187 18.76 12.92 -30.04
C ASN A 187 19.03 14.07 -31.05
N PRO A 188 18.02 14.66 -31.73
CA PRO A 188 18.25 15.74 -32.69
C PRO A 188 18.67 17.06 -31.99
N PRO A 189 19.49 17.88 -32.67
CA PRO A 189 20.18 19.01 -32.06
C PRO A 189 19.26 20.17 -31.70
N LYS A 190 19.49 20.71 -30.49
CA LYS A 190 19.00 22.01 -30.01
C LYS A 190 19.26 23.08 -31.06
N ARG A 191 18.18 23.57 -31.66
CA ARG A 191 18.16 24.76 -32.50
C ARG A 191 18.38 26.00 -31.62
N ARG A 192 19.65 26.39 -31.50
CA ARG A 192 20.12 27.72 -31.10
C ARG A 192 19.46 28.75 -32.02
N ARG A 193 18.55 29.57 -31.49
CA ARG A 193 18.00 30.72 -32.22
C ARG A 193 18.76 31.95 -31.76
N GLU A 194 19.65 32.41 -32.62
CA GLU A 194 20.34 33.69 -32.47
C GLU A 194 19.44 34.87 -32.84
N ALA A 195 19.73 36.00 -32.19
CA ALA A 195 19.59 37.40 -32.59
C ALA A 195 18.38 37.90 -33.43
N SER A 196 17.67 38.86 -32.83
CA SER A 196 17.31 40.22 -33.30
C SER A 196 16.95 40.45 -34.79
N PRO A 197 15.90 41.26 -35.08
CA PRO A 197 16.16 42.71 -35.16
C PRO A 197 15.00 43.62 -34.67
N ALA A 198 15.36 44.83 -34.20
CA ALA A 198 14.46 46.00 -34.10
C ALA A 198 14.10 46.52 -35.53
N PRO A 199 13.00 47.27 -35.78
CA PRO A 199 12.99 48.71 -35.45
C PRO A 199 11.60 49.41 -35.26
N LYS A 200 11.71 50.70 -34.92
CA LYS A 200 10.80 51.85 -35.16
C LYS A 200 9.89 52.36 -34.02
N ALA A 201 10.35 53.49 -33.49
CA ALA A 201 9.58 54.53 -32.84
C ALA A 201 8.83 55.40 -33.87
N THR A 202 7.64 55.87 -33.49
CA THR A 202 7.11 57.22 -33.81
C THR A 202 6.08 57.61 -32.74
N ALA A 203 6.26 58.80 -32.16
CA ALA A 203 5.43 59.48 -31.17
C ALA A 203 4.32 60.33 -31.88
N PRO A 204 3.71 61.39 -31.28
CA PRO A 204 3.00 61.56 -29.99
C PRO A 204 1.60 62.24 -30.13
N SER A 205 0.78 62.26 -29.07
CA SER A 205 -0.16 63.37 -28.77
C SER A 205 -0.50 63.37 -27.26
N THR A 206 0.01 64.33 -26.46
CA THR A 206 -0.67 65.53 -25.92
C THR A 206 -1.99 65.21 -25.20
N SER A 207 -2.13 65.40 -23.87
CA SER A 207 -2.04 66.67 -23.14
C SER A 207 -2.42 66.44 -21.62
N PRO A 208 -2.59 67.46 -20.74
CA PRO A 208 -1.62 67.76 -19.66
C PRO A 208 -2.24 67.86 -18.24
N GLY A 209 -1.40 68.00 -17.19
CA GLY A 209 -1.83 68.79 -16.01
C GLY A 209 -1.36 68.41 -14.61
N LYS A 210 -0.14 68.85 -14.29
CA LYS A 210 0.37 69.37 -12.99
C LYS A 210 0.84 68.46 -11.83
N PRO A 211 1.83 68.95 -11.04
CA PRO A 211 2.72 68.15 -10.17
C PRO A 211 2.67 68.57 -8.68
N ILE A 212 3.48 67.93 -7.83
CA ILE A 212 4.49 68.57 -6.93
C ILE A 212 5.16 67.53 -5.99
N ALA A 213 6.50 67.63 -5.94
CA ALA A 213 7.51 67.30 -4.90
C ALA A 213 7.48 65.91 -4.22
N ALA A 214 8.53 65.07 -4.33
CA ALA A 214 9.92 65.22 -3.86
C ALA A 214 10.07 65.12 -2.32
N ALA A 215 10.66 64.02 -1.83
CA ALA A 215 11.79 64.03 -0.90
C ALA A 215 12.22 62.61 -0.50
N THR A 216 13.53 62.43 -0.58
CA THR A 216 14.41 61.42 0.00
C THR A 216 14.11 61.04 1.45
N LEU A 217 14.47 59.82 1.86
CA LEU A 217 15.47 59.51 2.92
C LEU A 217 15.46 58.01 3.31
N SER A 218 16.50 57.63 4.03
CA SER A 218 17.17 56.33 4.09
C SER A 218 17.10 55.65 5.47
N VAL A 219 17.38 54.32 5.49
CA VAL A 219 17.78 53.44 6.64
C VAL A 219 16.71 53.23 7.75
N PRO A 220 16.76 52.22 8.68
CA PRO A 220 17.67 51.07 8.87
C PRO A 220 17.08 49.70 9.32
N ARG A 221 17.93 48.67 9.14
CA ARG A 221 18.24 47.49 9.98
C ARG A 221 17.51 47.29 11.34
N ARG A 222 17.12 46.03 11.59
CA ARG A 222 17.37 45.16 12.79
C ARG A 222 16.14 44.65 13.59
N SER A 223 16.07 43.32 13.70
CA SER A 223 15.68 42.50 14.88
C SER A 223 14.29 42.69 15.51
N THR A 224 13.54 41.59 15.67
CA THR A 224 13.37 40.92 16.99
C THR A 224 12.57 39.62 16.88
N ARG A 225 13.11 38.56 17.48
CA ARG A 225 12.38 37.38 17.92
C ARG A 225 11.35 37.82 18.97
N THR A 226 10.09 37.48 18.79
CA THR A 226 9.10 37.46 19.88
C THR A 226 8.79 36.00 20.21
N ALA A 227 9.17 35.61 21.43
CA ALA A 227 8.75 34.37 22.05
C ALA A 227 7.27 34.51 22.43
N SER A 228 6.45 33.55 22.02
CA SER A 228 5.04 33.47 22.40
C SER A 228 4.90 32.80 23.79
N PRO A 229 3.95 33.25 24.63
CA PRO A 229 3.82 32.85 26.03
C PRO A 229 3.18 31.47 26.22
N ALA A 230 3.48 30.86 27.37
CA ALA A 230 3.03 29.54 27.82
C ALA A 230 1.50 29.41 28.01
N PRO A 231 0.93 28.21 27.88
CA PRO A 231 -0.50 27.95 28.06
C PRO A 231 -0.93 27.97 29.55
N SER A 232 -2.12 28.53 29.78
CA SER A 232 -2.80 28.63 31.08
C SER A 232 -3.27 27.26 31.60
N PRO A 233 -3.24 27.00 32.92
CA PRO A 233 -3.63 25.72 33.50
C PRO A 233 -5.15 25.51 33.53
N VAL A 234 -5.57 24.28 33.19
CA VAL A 234 -6.96 23.81 33.19
C VAL A 234 -7.43 23.53 34.62
N PRO A 235 -8.61 24.01 35.05
CA PRO A 235 -9.19 23.61 36.33
C PRO A 235 -9.86 22.23 36.21
N LYS A 236 -9.44 21.31 37.11
CA LYS A 236 -10.10 20.03 37.39
C LYS A 236 -11.48 20.29 37.99
N THR A 237 -12.54 19.82 37.33
CA THR A 237 -13.85 19.65 37.96
C THR A 237 -14.24 18.18 37.93
N VAL A 238 -14.26 17.62 39.13
CA VAL A 238 -14.89 16.37 39.51
C VAL A 238 -16.39 16.63 39.56
N SER A 239 -17.23 15.85 38.85
CA SER A 239 -18.63 15.71 39.25
C SER A 239 -19.34 14.52 38.56
N LEU A 240 -19.52 13.46 39.35
CA LEU A 240 -20.76 12.71 39.57
C LEU A 240 -21.53 12.15 38.36
N SER A 241 -21.53 10.82 38.33
CA SER A 241 -22.50 9.94 37.68
C SER A 241 -23.94 10.21 38.14
N PRO A 242 -24.95 9.88 37.31
CA PRO A 242 -26.21 9.38 37.83
C PRO A 242 -26.50 7.94 37.38
N LYS A 243 -26.80 7.13 38.41
CA LYS A 243 -27.52 5.87 38.37
C LYS A 243 -28.97 6.06 37.88
N ALA A 244 -29.55 4.92 37.48
CA ALA A 244 -30.97 4.60 37.28
C ALA A 244 -31.52 4.89 35.87
N ALA A 245 -32.41 4.08 35.27
CA ALA A 245 -33.33 3.12 35.86
C ALA A 245 -33.63 1.93 34.92
N ARG A 246 -34.03 0.84 35.58
CA ARG A 246 -34.57 -0.42 35.05
C ARG A 246 -35.87 -0.20 34.25
N SER A 247 -36.08 -0.97 33.19
CA SER A 247 -37.35 -1.68 32.99
C SER A 247 -37.18 -2.94 32.13
N PRO A 248 -38.03 -3.98 32.31
CA PRO A 248 -37.80 -5.33 31.82
C PRO A 248 -38.67 -5.64 30.60
N VAL A 249 -38.10 -6.26 29.56
CA VAL A 249 -38.89 -6.91 28.50
C VAL A 249 -38.41 -8.34 28.32
N LYS A 250 -39.39 -9.24 28.40
CA LYS A 250 -39.30 -10.69 28.42
C LYS A 250 -38.98 -11.27 27.03
N SER A 251 -38.02 -12.21 27.01
CA SER A 251 -37.95 -13.44 26.18
C SER A 251 -37.87 -13.35 24.65
N PRO A 252 -37.48 -14.42 23.90
CA PRO A 252 -37.07 -15.77 24.33
C PRO A 252 -35.71 -16.27 23.77
N LEU A 253 -34.98 -16.97 24.66
CA LEU A 253 -34.42 -18.31 24.45
C LEU A 253 -33.89 -18.67 23.04
N LYS A 254 -32.60 -18.42 22.80
CA LYS A 254 -31.76 -19.28 21.95
C LYS A 254 -30.41 -19.52 22.63
N THR A 255 -30.18 -20.80 22.90
CA THR A 255 -29.02 -21.46 23.50
C THR A 255 -27.66 -21.01 22.92
N PRO A 256 -26.69 -20.66 23.78
CA PRO A 256 -25.29 -20.85 23.47
C PRO A 256 -24.73 -22.01 24.29
N ARG A 257 -24.42 -23.10 23.58
CA ARG A 257 -23.58 -24.20 24.08
C ARG A 257 -22.17 -23.65 24.26
N LYS A 258 -21.77 -23.36 25.50
CA LYS A 258 -20.35 -23.27 25.86
C LYS A 258 -20.15 -23.80 27.27
N VAL A 259 -19.39 -24.88 27.30
CA VAL A 259 -18.93 -25.64 28.44
C VAL A 259 -18.08 -24.75 29.33
N GLU A 260 -18.48 -24.65 30.60
CA GLU A 260 -17.74 -24.08 31.70
C GLU A 260 -17.08 -25.25 32.44
N VAL A 261 -15.74 -25.28 32.45
CA VAL A 261 -14.96 -26.14 33.34
C VAL A 261 -14.72 -25.32 34.60
N THR A 262 -15.55 -25.55 35.60
CA THR A 262 -15.26 -25.21 37.00
C THR A 262 -14.39 -26.32 37.58
N THR A 263 -13.29 -25.94 38.21
CA THR A 263 -12.62 -26.78 39.21
C THR A 263 -13.47 -26.82 40.49
N PRO A 264 -13.70 -28.01 41.07
CA PRO A 264 -13.98 -28.09 42.50
C PRO A 264 -12.94 -28.99 43.20
N ALA A 265 -12.36 -28.48 44.27
CA ALA A 265 -11.72 -29.31 45.29
C ALA A 265 -12.16 -28.78 46.67
N GLY A 266 -12.78 -29.67 47.46
CA GLY A 266 -13.31 -29.45 48.79
C GLY A 266 -14.76 -29.97 48.90
N SER A 267 -14.98 -31.29 48.80
CA SER A 267 -15.05 -32.21 49.96
C SER A 267 -16.34 -32.03 50.76
N ASP A 268 -17.36 -32.88 50.55
CA ASP A 268 -17.70 -33.98 51.48
C ASP A 268 -18.87 -34.84 50.92
N GLU A 269 -18.85 -36.13 51.28
CA GLU A 269 -19.95 -37.12 51.25
C GLU A 269 -21.00 -37.11 50.13
N THR A 270 -20.93 -38.11 49.24
CA THR A 270 -21.99 -39.14 49.08
C THR A 270 -21.56 -40.19 48.06
N ALA A 271 -21.56 -41.45 48.50
CA ALA A 271 -21.27 -42.61 47.68
C ALA A 271 -22.46 -42.90 46.74
N VAL A 272 -22.29 -42.66 45.45
CA VAL A 272 -23.12 -43.23 44.39
C VAL A 272 -22.16 -43.78 43.33
N ASP A 273 -22.12 -45.11 43.27
CA ASP A 273 -21.35 -45.91 42.33
C ASP A 273 -21.99 -45.76 40.94
N GLU A 274 -21.61 -44.72 40.19
CA GLU A 274 -22.01 -44.52 38.80
C GLU A 274 -20.84 -44.86 37.87
N GLU A 275 -21.00 -46.00 37.21
CA GLU A 275 -20.23 -46.52 36.08
C GLU A 275 -20.19 -45.49 34.93
N ILE A 276 -19.27 -44.53 35.02
CA ILE A 276 -18.99 -43.56 33.96
C ILE A 276 -18.34 -44.32 32.81
N ALA A 277 -19.14 -44.54 31.75
CA ALA A 277 -18.66 -45.03 30.47
C ALA A 277 -17.52 -44.14 29.98
N GLU A 278 -16.29 -44.68 30.06
CA GLU A 278 -15.07 -44.09 29.54
C GLU A 278 -15.23 -43.87 28.03
N VAL A 279 -15.66 -42.66 27.66
CA VAL A 279 -15.82 -42.28 26.25
C VAL A 279 -14.42 -42.30 25.63
N PRO A 280 -14.13 -43.21 24.69
CA PRO A 280 -12.81 -43.31 24.09
C PRO A 280 -12.55 -42.00 23.34
N GLY A 281 -11.62 -41.20 23.87
CA GLY A 281 -11.16 -39.99 23.21
C GLY A 281 -10.48 -40.33 21.87
N PRO A 282 -10.39 -39.36 20.95
CA PRO A 282 -9.68 -39.55 19.69
C PRO A 282 -8.28 -40.11 19.95
N ASP A 283 -7.98 -41.24 19.31
CA ASP A 283 -6.72 -41.95 19.51
C ASP A 283 -5.56 -41.09 19.00
N ALA A 284 -4.81 -40.51 19.94
CA ALA A 284 -3.66 -39.65 19.63
C ALA A 284 -2.60 -40.35 18.78
N SER A 285 -2.60 -41.70 18.74
CA SER A 285 -1.69 -42.45 17.87
C SER A 285 -2.06 -42.32 16.38
N GLN A 286 -3.35 -42.19 16.05
CA GLN A 286 -3.82 -41.97 14.67
C GLN A 286 -3.44 -40.58 14.16
N ASP A 287 -3.61 -39.54 14.97
CA ASP A 287 -3.22 -38.16 14.61
C ASP A 287 -1.71 -38.06 14.31
N ILE A 288 -0.87 -38.76 15.08
CA ILE A 288 0.58 -38.79 14.87
C ILE A 288 0.93 -39.55 13.57
N ALA A 289 0.20 -40.61 13.25
CA ALA A 289 0.40 -41.36 12.00
C ALA A 289 0.03 -40.50 10.78
N GLU A 290 -1.11 -39.82 10.83
CA GLU A 290 -1.59 -38.97 9.74
C GLU A 290 -0.65 -37.77 9.49
N GLN A 291 -0.15 -37.14 10.56
CA GLN A 291 0.84 -36.06 10.42
C GLN A 291 2.15 -36.55 9.79
N LYS A 292 2.61 -37.76 10.14
CA LYS A 292 3.83 -38.34 9.54
C LYS A 292 3.64 -38.64 8.06
N GLU A 293 2.47 -39.14 7.68
CA GLU A 293 2.13 -39.38 6.27
C GLU A 293 2.12 -38.06 5.47
N MET A 294 1.52 -37.01 6.04
CA MET A 294 1.48 -35.69 5.40
C MET A 294 2.89 -35.11 5.18
N ILE A 295 3.79 -35.25 6.17
CA ILE A 295 5.18 -34.81 6.04
C ILE A 295 5.93 -35.64 4.98
N ALA A 296 5.71 -36.95 4.93
CA ALA A 296 6.31 -37.82 3.92
C ALA A 296 5.84 -37.44 2.50
N ALA A 297 4.55 -37.14 2.33
CA ALA A 297 3.96 -36.69 1.07
C ALA A 297 4.55 -35.35 0.59
N PHE A 298 4.67 -34.35 1.48
CA PHE A 298 5.30 -33.08 1.12
C PHE A 298 6.78 -33.21 0.79
N LYS A 299 7.50 -34.13 1.44
CA LYS A 299 8.91 -34.39 1.14
C LYS A 299 9.07 -35.06 -0.22
N ALA A 300 8.25 -36.08 -0.52
CA ALA A 300 8.24 -36.74 -1.83
C ALA A 300 7.88 -35.76 -2.96
N GLN A 301 6.90 -34.87 -2.74
CA GLN A 301 6.53 -33.83 -3.72
C GLN A 301 7.70 -32.87 -3.99
N ARG A 302 8.43 -32.48 -2.95
CA ARG A 302 9.58 -31.58 -3.08
C ARG A 302 10.76 -32.23 -3.81
N ASP A 303 10.99 -33.52 -3.57
CA ASP A 303 12.04 -34.27 -4.26
C ASP A 303 11.68 -34.53 -5.74
N ALA A 304 10.41 -34.84 -6.05
CA ALA A 304 9.93 -34.95 -7.43
C ALA A 304 10.05 -33.63 -8.21
N ALA A 305 9.66 -32.50 -7.60
CA ALA A 305 9.81 -31.17 -8.21
C ALA A 305 11.29 -30.80 -8.42
N ARG A 306 12.19 -31.30 -7.57
CA ARG A 306 13.64 -31.07 -7.72
C ARG A 306 14.23 -31.91 -8.86
N GLY A 307 13.75 -33.14 -9.05
CA GLY A 307 14.14 -34.00 -10.19
C GLY A 307 13.75 -33.38 -11.53
N GLN A 308 12.49 -32.95 -11.67
CA GLN A 308 11.99 -32.30 -12.90
C GLN A 308 12.81 -31.05 -13.26
N ARG A 309 13.15 -30.23 -12.25
CA ARG A 309 13.95 -29.02 -12.48
C ARG A 309 15.40 -29.31 -12.85
N ALA A 310 15.96 -30.44 -12.42
CA ALA A 310 17.32 -30.84 -12.78
C ALA A 310 17.39 -31.41 -14.21
N GLU A 311 16.34 -32.10 -14.67
CA GLU A 311 16.23 -32.56 -16.06
C GLU A 311 16.01 -31.40 -17.05
N GLU A 312 15.18 -30.41 -16.69
CA GLU A 312 15.01 -29.20 -17.51
C GLU A 312 16.33 -28.43 -17.69
N ASP A 313 17.14 -28.30 -16.64
CA ASP A 313 18.43 -27.58 -16.69
C ASP A 313 19.50 -28.37 -17.48
N ALA A 314 19.44 -29.70 -17.51
CA ALA A 314 20.35 -30.53 -18.31
C ALA A 314 19.99 -30.53 -19.81
N SER A 315 18.70 -30.47 -20.13
CA SER A 315 18.22 -30.44 -21.53
C SER A 315 18.51 -29.12 -22.25
N MET A 316 18.75 -28.02 -21.53
CA MET A 316 19.04 -26.71 -22.12
C MET A 316 20.51 -26.49 -22.46
N SER A 317 21.42 -27.43 -22.15
CA SER A 317 22.85 -27.29 -22.39
C SER A 317 23.39 -28.05 -23.61
N GLU A 318 22.60 -28.87 -24.31
CA GLU A 318 23.08 -29.69 -25.44
C GLU A 318 22.63 -29.20 -26.84
N GLU A 319 21.80 -28.15 -26.96
CA GLU A 319 21.30 -27.65 -28.27
C GLU A 319 21.95 -26.34 -28.77
N GLU A 320 23.01 -25.81 -28.13
CA GLU A 320 23.69 -24.56 -28.56
C GLU A 320 25.07 -24.76 -29.24
N GLU A 321 25.40 -25.97 -29.70
CA GLU A 321 26.60 -26.22 -30.51
C GLU A 321 26.29 -26.66 -31.94
N GLU A 322 25.47 -25.93 -32.71
CA GLU A 322 25.56 -26.02 -34.18
C GLU A 322 24.98 -24.78 -34.89
N GLY A 323 25.87 -24.00 -35.53
CA GLY A 323 25.49 -23.18 -36.68
C GLY A 323 25.38 -21.67 -36.50
N VAL A 324 26.52 -20.96 -36.34
CA VAL A 324 26.60 -19.53 -36.73
C VAL A 324 27.72 -19.33 -37.74
N GLN A 325 27.32 -19.29 -39.02
CA GLN A 325 28.17 -18.93 -40.15
C GLN A 325 28.64 -17.48 -40.05
N LYS A 326 29.97 -17.31 -39.99
CA LYS A 326 30.70 -16.05 -40.11
C LYS A 326 30.34 -15.32 -41.41
N ARG A 327 29.78 -14.12 -41.31
CA ARG A 327 29.87 -13.11 -42.38
C ARG A 327 31.16 -12.31 -42.17
N ALA A 328 32.05 -12.37 -43.15
CA ALA A 328 33.24 -11.53 -43.24
C ALA A 328 32.83 -10.05 -43.31
N ARG A 329 33.27 -9.27 -42.32
CA ARG A 329 33.13 -7.80 -42.32
C ARG A 329 34.54 -7.24 -42.31
N GLU A 330 34.89 -6.56 -43.40
CA GLU A 330 36.20 -5.98 -43.65
C GLU A 330 36.61 -5.00 -42.54
N GLU A 331 37.80 -5.24 -42.00
CA GLU A 331 38.45 -4.42 -40.98
C GLU A 331 39.13 -3.21 -41.63
N SER A 332 38.68 -2.01 -41.26
CA SER A 332 39.49 -0.80 -41.38
C SER A 332 39.81 -0.30 -39.97
N PRO A 333 41.09 -0.07 -39.63
CA PRO A 333 41.49 0.30 -38.27
C PRO A 333 41.02 1.73 -37.93
N LEU A 334 40.00 1.84 -37.07
CA LEU A 334 39.56 3.11 -36.50
C LEU A 334 40.62 3.64 -35.52
N LYS A 335 41.40 4.62 -35.98
CA LYS A 335 42.30 5.42 -35.13
C LYS A 335 41.47 6.31 -34.21
N PHE A 336 41.32 5.91 -32.94
CA PHE A 336 40.78 6.77 -31.89
C PHE A 336 41.87 7.72 -31.39
N ASN A 337 41.79 8.99 -31.78
CA ASN A 337 42.57 10.06 -31.16
C ASN A 337 41.93 10.43 -29.81
N PHE A 338 42.31 9.72 -28.75
CA PHE A 338 41.97 10.11 -27.39
C PHE A 338 42.83 11.31 -26.99
N LYS A 339 42.22 12.49 -26.92
CA LYS A 339 42.86 13.67 -26.35
C LYS A 339 42.85 13.50 -24.84
N GLU A 340 43.96 13.02 -24.29
CA GLU A 340 44.16 12.94 -22.83
C GLU A 340 43.87 14.30 -22.20
N PRO A 341 42.96 14.39 -21.22
CA PRO A 341 42.76 15.61 -20.47
C PRO A 341 44.03 15.86 -19.64
N SER A 342 44.72 16.95 -19.99
CA SER A 342 45.86 17.49 -19.27
C SER A 342 45.58 17.62 -17.77
N ALA A 343 46.52 17.14 -16.96
CA ALA A 343 46.49 16.97 -15.51
C ALA A 343 46.46 18.28 -14.69
N GLN A 344 45.59 19.23 -15.03
CA GLN A 344 45.56 20.54 -14.38
C GLN A 344 44.11 20.99 -14.16
N GLU A 345 43.46 20.40 -13.14
CA GLU A 345 42.41 21.01 -12.29
C GLU A 345 41.77 19.93 -11.40
N THR A 346 42.55 19.42 -10.46
CA THR A 346 42.02 18.80 -9.24
C THR A 346 41.62 19.90 -8.26
N GLU A 347 40.43 20.48 -8.46
CA GLU A 347 39.73 21.15 -7.36
C GLU A 347 38.68 20.21 -6.80
N GLU A 348 39.01 19.66 -5.62
CA GLU A 348 38.18 18.78 -4.81
C GLU A 348 36.84 19.46 -4.47
N ARG A 349 35.79 19.09 -5.19
CA ARG A 349 34.43 19.40 -4.73
C ARG A 349 34.09 18.49 -3.55
N ALA A 350 34.03 19.08 -2.36
CA ALA A 350 33.60 18.43 -1.13
C ALA A 350 32.22 17.77 -1.31
N ILE A 351 32.22 16.44 -1.39
CA ILE A 351 31.00 15.63 -1.40
C ILE A 351 30.44 15.62 0.03
N ALA A 352 29.45 16.47 0.28
CA ALA A 352 28.65 16.41 1.50
C ALA A 352 27.87 15.08 1.53
N SER A 353 28.46 14.04 2.13
CA SER A 353 27.78 12.78 2.37
C SER A 353 26.69 12.98 3.42
N ASN A 354 25.45 12.87 2.99
CA ASN A 354 24.28 13.00 3.85
C ASN A 354 24.20 11.77 4.76
N ARG A 355 24.78 11.89 5.96
CA ARG A 355 24.87 10.87 7.01
C ARG A 355 23.51 10.64 7.69
N ARG A 356 22.47 10.32 6.92
CA ARG A 356 21.19 9.79 7.42
C ARG A 356 21.04 8.34 6.96
N VAL A 357 21.74 7.52 7.72
CA VAL A 357 21.69 6.06 7.83
C VAL A 357 20.42 5.44 7.22
N ARG A 358 20.61 4.82 6.06
CA ARG A 358 19.77 3.73 5.55
C ARG A 358 20.07 2.47 6.38
N MET A 359 19.28 2.19 7.40
CA MET A 359 19.14 0.81 7.89
C MET A 359 18.18 0.10 6.93
N SER A 360 18.70 -0.86 6.16
CA SER A 360 17.88 -1.72 5.32
C SER A 360 16.84 -2.44 6.19
N SER A 361 15.60 -2.54 5.70
CA SER A 361 14.47 -3.13 6.43
C SER A 361 14.72 -4.60 6.86
N GLN A 362 15.65 -5.29 6.21
CA GLN A 362 16.03 -6.67 6.53
C GLN A 362 16.64 -6.79 7.94
N ASN A 363 17.43 -5.81 8.39
CA ASN A 363 18.07 -5.85 9.71
C ASN A 363 17.09 -5.55 10.86
N LYS A 364 15.94 -4.93 10.56
CA LYS A 364 14.93 -4.62 11.59
C LYS A 364 14.15 -5.86 12.03
N SER A 365 13.84 -6.76 11.10
CA SER A 365 13.09 -7.99 11.42
C SER A 365 13.88 -8.96 12.30
N LEU A 366 15.19 -9.07 12.09
CA LEU A 366 16.09 -9.87 12.92
C LEU A 366 16.20 -9.32 14.35
N ALA A 367 16.27 -7.99 14.51
CA ALA A 367 16.34 -7.37 15.83
C ALA A 367 15.06 -7.59 16.66
N TRP A 368 13.88 -7.52 16.05
CA TRP A 368 12.62 -7.83 16.74
C TRP A 368 12.49 -9.32 17.08
N GLY A 369 12.99 -10.22 16.21
CA GLY A 369 13.03 -11.66 16.49
C GLY A 369 13.92 -12.02 17.68
N VAL A 370 15.12 -11.42 17.77
CA VAL A 370 16.04 -11.63 18.90
C VAL A 370 15.45 -11.07 20.20
N ALA A 371 14.80 -9.90 20.15
CA ALA A 371 14.15 -9.31 21.32
C ALA A 371 12.99 -10.17 21.86
N ALA A 372 12.14 -10.72 20.97
CA ALA A 372 11.03 -11.59 21.36
C ALA A 372 11.52 -12.93 21.93
N PHE A 373 12.57 -13.52 21.35
CA PHE A 373 13.16 -14.77 21.86
C PHE A 373 13.77 -14.57 23.25
N ALA A 374 14.48 -13.46 23.48
CA ALA A 374 15.05 -13.14 24.79
C ALA A 374 13.97 -12.95 25.86
N ALA A 375 12.86 -12.28 25.53
CA ALA A 375 11.74 -12.10 26.45
C ALA A 375 11.03 -13.42 26.78
N ALA A 376 10.87 -14.32 25.79
CA ALA A 376 10.28 -15.64 26.01
C ALA A 376 11.16 -16.52 26.92
N MET A 377 12.48 -16.49 26.73
CA MET A 377 13.42 -17.22 27.59
C MET A 377 13.44 -16.67 29.03
N SER A 378 13.32 -15.35 29.23
CA SER A 378 13.25 -14.79 30.59
C SER A 378 11.92 -15.07 31.29
N ALA A 379 10.83 -15.19 30.54
CA ALA A 379 9.53 -15.58 31.10
C ALA A 379 9.54 -17.03 31.60
N LEU A 380 10.23 -17.94 30.90
CA LEU A 380 10.37 -19.34 31.31
C LEU A 380 11.16 -19.50 32.63
N THR A 381 12.06 -18.57 32.96
CA THR A 381 12.78 -18.59 34.26
C THR A 381 11.95 -18.05 35.43
N LEU A 382 10.82 -17.40 35.16
CA LEU A 382 9.93 -16.82 36.19
C LEU A 382 8.72 -17.70 36.50
N ILE A 383 8.55 -18.83 35.82
CA ILE A 383 7.51 -19.81 36.17
C ILE A 383 8.06 -20.64 37.34
N PRO A 384 7.54 -20.47 38.57
CA PRO A 384 7.98 -21.26 39.71
C PRO A 384 7.69 -22.74 39.42
N ASN A 385 8.71 -23.58 39.59
CA ASN A 385 8.63 -25.00 39.37
C ASN A 385 7.66 -25.61 40.41
N PRO A 386 6.53 -26.23 40.01
CA PRO A 386 5.49 -26.68 40.95
C PRO A 386 5.84 -27.96 41.73
N TRP A 387 7.12 -28.35 41.76
CA TRP A 387 7.61 -29.61 42.35
C TRP A 387 8.67 -29.39 43.45
N PHE A 388 8.61 -28.25 44.14
CA PHE A 388 9.32 -28.01 45.41
C PHE A 388 8.38 -27.47 46.48
#